data_AF-A0A2V3JD95-F1
#
_entry.id   AF-A0A2V3JD95-F1
#
_cell.length_a   1.000
_cell.length_b   1.000
_cell.length_c   1.000
_cell.angle_alpha   90.00
_cell.angle_beta   90.00
_cell.angle_gamma   90.00
#
_symmetry.space_group_name_H-M   'P 1'
#
loop_
_entity.id
_entity.type
_entity.pdbx_description
1 polymer ?
#
loop_
_entity_poly.entity_id
_entity_poly.type
_entity_poly.pdbx_seq_one_letter_code
_entity_poly.pdbx_strand_id
1 'polypeptide(L)'
;MKELGRKLYIKISEVISAEIEEITEEDCIEYMVKMVIDRTFDGYMTEIKTIYGQLEKILGVKIHPAPDEWDRLYAVDFYIKINGNYIGLQIKPAGGVSHIPQIFKEHVFQKVSHQKFTEKYGGKVFYVISIKEGGKKRIYNMEVIDEIKHEMERLKGK
;
A
#
# COMPACT_ATOMS: atom_id res chain seq x y z
N MET A 1 21.78 2.26 -53.34
CA MET A 1 22.59 1.74 -52.20
C MET A 1 23.50 2.82 -51.62
N LYS A 2 24.50 3.34 -52.35
CA LYS A 2 25.43 4.39 -51.83
C LYS A 2 24.73 5.68 -51.38
N GLU A 3 23.72 6.12 -52.12
CA GLU A 3 22.98 7.36 -51.82
C GLU A 3 22.06 7.22 -50.58
N LEU A 4 21.46 6.05 -50.39
CA LEU A 4 20.69 5.72 -49.17
C LEU A 4 21.60 5.69 -47.94
N GLY A 5 22.78 5.08 -48.07
CA GLY A 5 23.78 5.05 -46.99
C GLY A 5 24.27 6.44 -46.61
N ARG A 6 24.47 7.33 -47.59
CA ARG A 6 24.85 8.73 -47.32
C ARG A 6 23.72 9.52 -46.64
N LYS A 7 22.47 9.32 -47.05
CA LYS A 7 21.31 9.94 -46.39
C LYS A 7 21.14 9.46 -44.95
N LEU A 8 21.36 8.17 -44.69
CA LEU A 8 21.33 7.63 -43.33
C LEU A 8 22.48 8.18 -42.47
N TYR A 9 23.69 8.23 -43.03
CA TYR A 9 24.85 8.80 -42.36
C TYR A 9 24.60 10.25 -41.94
N ILE A 10 24.11 11.10 -42.86
CA ILE A 10 23.77 12.51 -42.58
C ILE A 10 22.71 12.63 -41.49
N LYS A 11 21.63 11.83 -41.56
CA LYS A 11 20.59 11.83 -40.52
C LYS A 11 21.15 11.45 -39.14
N ILE A 12 22.06 10.48 -39.08
CA ILE A 12 22.65 10.05 -37.80
C ILE A 12 23.69 11.05 -37.30
N SER A 13 24.55 11.57 -38.17
CA SER A 13 25.69 12.40 -37.74
C SER A 13 25.36 13.86 -37.54
N GLU A 14 24.33 14.39 -38.21
CA GLU A 14 23.98 15.81 -38.11
C GLU A 14 22.73 16.01 -37.27
N VAL A 15 21.67 15.25 -37.54
CA VAL A 15 20.37 15.46 -36.86
C VAL A 15 20.42 14.92 -35.44
N ILE A 16 20.88 13.68 -35.24
CA ILE A 16 20.96 13.11 -33.88
C ILE A 16 22.03 13.82 -33.04
N SER A 17 23.15 14.23 -33.64
CA SER A 17 24.17 14.99 -32.90
C SER A 17 23.69 16.38 -32.47
N ALA A 18 22.96 17.10 -33.33
CA ALA A 18 22.32 18.37 -32.94
C ALA A 18 21.26 18.17 -31.85
N GLU A 19 20.43 17.13 -31.98
CA GLU A 19 19.43 16.79 -30.96
C GLU A 19 20.07 16.42 -29.60
N ILE A 20 21.27 15.82 -29.60
CA ILE A 20 22.01 15.51 -28.36
C ILE A 20 22.68 16.76 -27.78
N GLU A 21 23.20 17.66 -28.62
CA GLU A 21 23.79 18.93 -28.16
C GLU A 21 22.74 19.89 -27.57
N GLU A 22 21.48 19.76 -27.98
CA GLU A 22 20.36 20.53 -27.44
C GLU A 22 19.82 19.98 -26.10
N ILE A 23 20.23 18.79 -25.66
CA ILE A 23 19.84 18.25 -24.35
C ILE A 23 20.56 19.03 -23.26
N THR A 24 19.79 19.70 -22.41
CA THR A 24 20.32 20.42 -21.26
C THR A 24 20.43 19.52 -20.02
N GLU A 25 21.15 20.00 -19.00
CA GLU A 25 21.19 19.33 -17.70
C GLU A 25 19.79 19.30 -17.06
N GLU A 26 19.01 20.36 -17.24
CA GLU A 26 17.62 20.48 -16.80
C GLU A 26 16.72 19.42 -17.44
N ASP A 27 16.88 19.13 -18.73
CA ASP A 27 16.12 18.06 -19.41
C ASP A 27 16.47 16.68 -18.83
N CYS A 28 17.74 16.46 -18.49
CA CYS A 28 18.18 15.24 -17.81
C CYS A 28 17.61 15.14 -16.40
N ILE A 29 17.58 16.24 -15.65
CA ILE A 29 16.99 16.30 -14.31
C ILE A 29 15.48 16.08 -14.40
N GLU A 30 14.77 16.73 -15.31
CA GLU A 30 13.33 16.57 -15.50
C GLU A 30 12.98 15.15 -15.93
N TYR A 31 13.78 14.54 -16.82
CA TYR A 31 13.62 13.14 -17.18
C TYR A 31 13.90 12.20 -16.01
N MET A 32 14.92 12.47 -15.20
CA MET A 32 15.20 11.69 -13.99
C MET A 32 14.10 11.85 -12.94
N VAL A 33 13.60 13.06 -12.73
CA VAL A 33 12.47 13.38 -11.85
C VAL A 33 11.22 12.67 -12.36
N LYS A 34 10.92 12.73 -13.66
CA LYS A 34 9.80 12.04 -14.29
C LYS A 34 9.95 10.53 -14.21
N MET A 35 11.13 9.95 -14.45
CA MET A 35 11.35 8.52 -14.28
C MET A 35 11.24 8.08 -12.82
N VAL A 36 11.78 8.87 -11.88
CA VAL A 36 11.69 8.56 -10.46
C VAL A 36 10.26 8.75 -9.98
N ILE A 37 9.56 9.82 -10.34
CA ILE A 37 8.15 10.08 -9.99
C ILE A 37 7.23 9.08 -10.69
N ASP A 38 7.37 8.78 -11.98
CA ASP A 38 6.50 7.84 -12.70
C ASP A 38 6.78 6.39 -12.28
N ARG A 39 8.05 5.98 -12.05
CA ARG A 39 8.36 4.65 -11.48
C ARG A 39 7.98 4.56 -10.01
N THR A 40 8.13 5.64 -9.25
CA THR A 40 7.62 5.66 -7.87
C THR A 40 6.11 5.73 -7.89
N PHE A 41 5.41 6.35 -8.84
CA PHE A 41 3.95 6.42 -8.86
C PHE A 41 3.31 5.14 -9.40
N ASP A 42 3.82 4.53 -10.46
CA ASP A 42 3.37 3.22 -10.94
C ASP A 42 3.81 2.09 -9.99
N GLY A 43 5.02 2.17 -9.42
CA GLY A 43 5.50 1.29 -8.36
C GLY A 43 4.69 1.44 -7.07
N TYR A 44 4.41 2.66 -6.62
CA TYR A 44 3.54 3.00 -5.49
C TYR A 44 2.10 2.59 -5.75
N MET A 45 1.58 2.73 -6.98
CA MET A 45 0.25 2.25 -7.36
C MET A 45 0.18 0.72 -7.43
N THR A 46 1.31 0.05 -7.62
CA THR A 46 1.43 -1.42 -7.61
C THR A 46 1.67 -1.96 -6.18
N GLU A 47 2.37 -1.21 -5.31
CA GLU A 47 2.65 -1.57 -3.90
C GLU A 47 1.52 -1.20 -2.93
N ILE A 48 0.87 -0.04 -3.08
CA ILE A 48 -0.28 0.38 -2.25
C ILE A 48 -1.52 -0.46 -2.52
N LYS A 49 -1.64 -1.02 -3.73
CA LYS A 49 -2.72 -1.93 -4.05
C LYS A 49 -2.30 -3.31 -3.60
N THR A 50 -2.80 -3.75 -2.46
CA THR A 50 -3.92 -4.67 -2.64
C THR A 50 -4.92 -4.71 -1.50
N ILE A 51 -4.57 -4.36 -0.27
CA ILE A 51 -5.50 -4.44 0.87
C ILE A 51 -5.45 -3.16 1.68
N TYR A 52 -4.26 -2.76 2.11
CA TYR A 52 -4.01 -1.48 2.76
C TYR A 52 -4.56 -0.30 1.94
N GLY A 53 -4.20 -0.18 0.66
CA GLY A 53 -4.71 0.92 -0.17
C GLY A 53 -6.19 0.82 -0.49
N GLN A 54 -6.76 -0.39 -0.49
CA GLN A 54 -8.22 -0.55 -0.58
C GLN A 54 -8.88 -0.01 0.69
N LEU A 55 -8.36 -0.36 1.88
CA LEU A 55 -8.84 0.14 3.17
C LEU A 55 -8.70 1.67 3.27
N GLU A 56 -7.54 2.22 2.92
CA GLU A 56 -7.30 3.68 2.98
C GLU A 56 -8.31 4.44 2.12
N LYS A 57 -8.55 3.96 0.89
CA LYS A 57 -9.53 4.54 -0.02
C LYS A 57 -10.98 4.40 0.48
N ILE A 58 -11.35 3.24 1.03
CA ILE A 58 -12.73 2.98 1.48
C ILE A 58 -13.03 3.71 2.79
N LEU A 59 -12.06 3.82 3.69
CA LEU A 59 -12.21 4.47 4.99
C LEU A 59 -12.00 5.98 4.92
N GLY A 60 -11.34 6.48 3.87
CA GLY A 60 -11.10 7.91 3.66
C GLY A 60 -10.15 8.53 4.70
N VAL A 61 -9.31 7.72 5.31
CA VAL A 61 -8.33 8.13 6.34
C VAL A 61 -6.99 7.52 6.05
N LYS A 62 -5.92 8.24 6.39
CA LYS A 62 -4.56 7.75 6.25
C LYS A 62 -4.32 6.57 7.20
N ILE A 63 -3.75 5.50 6.65
CA ILE A 63 -3.30 4.35 7.43
C ILE A 63 -1.76 4.47 7.55
N HIS A 64 -1.17 3.88 8.57
CA HIS A 64 0.27 3.92 8.81
C HIS A 64 0.81 2.51 9.08
N PRO A 65 2.04 2.17 8.65
CA PRO A 65 2.69 0.94 9.08
C PRO A 65 2.96 1.00 10.58
N ALA A 66 2.69 -0.10 11.28
CA ALA A 66 2.95 -0.20 12.70
C ALA A 66 4.46 -0.31 12.99
N PRO A 67 4.94 0.19 14.14
CA PRO A 67 6.31 -0.06 14.55
C PRO A 67 6.51 -1.54 14.89
N ASP A 68 7.72 -2.05 14.73
CA ASP A 68 8.07 -3.45 14.99
C ASP A 68 7.62 -4.00 16.36
N GLU A 69 7.61 -3.15 17.38
CA GLU A 69 7.14 -3.52 18.72
C GLU A 69 5.66 -3.94 18.69
N TRP A 70 4.84 -3.27 17.89
CA TRP A 70 3.40 -3.54 17.83
C TRP A 70 3.10 -4.83 17.08
N ASP A 71 3.85 -5.12 16.02
CA ASP A 71 3.79 -6.42 15.34
C ASP A 71 4.14 -7.55 16.32
N ARG A 72 5.27 -7.44 17.04
CA ARG A 72 5.71 -8.50 17.96
C ARG A 72 4.80 -8.70 19.17
N LEU A 73 4.26 -7.63 19.75
CA LEU A 73 3.48 -7.72 21.00
C LEU A 73 1.99 -7.90 20.77
N TYR A 74 1.46 -7.31 19.70
CA TYR A 74 0.02 -7.21 19.45
C TYR A 74 -0.38 -7.76 18.09
N ALA A 75 0.57 -8.19 17.26
CA ALA A 75 0.35 -8.66 15.90
C ALA A 75 -0.37 -7.62 15.03
N VAL A 76 -0.06 -6.35 15.25
CA VAL A 76 -0.61 -5.22 14.49
C VAL A 76 0.36 -4.86 13.37
N ASP A 77 -0.08 -5.02 12.13
CA ASP A 77 0.70 -4.70 10.93
C ASP A 77 0.61 -3.21 10.57
N PHE A 78 -0.59 -2.63 10.72
CA PHE A 78 -0.89 -1.24 10.38
C PHE A 78 -1.77 -0.59 11.44
N TYR A 79 -1.86 0.73 11.44
CA TYR A 79 -2.76 1.44 12.33
C TYR A 79 -3.39 2.69 11.71
N ILE A 80 -4.49 3.12 12.31
CA ILE A 80 -5.18 4.38 12.03
C ILE A 80 -5.12 5.24 13.29
N LYS A 81 -4.75 6.52 13.14
CA LYS A 81 -4.71 7.47 14.26
C LYS A 81 -5.98 8.31 14.28
N ILE A 82 -6.70 8.33 15.41
CA ILE A 82 -7.93 9.11 15.61
C ILE A 82 -7.87 9.80 16.98
N ASN A 83 -7.84 11.14 17.01
CA ASN A 83 -7.85 11.95 18.23
C ASN A 83 -6.86 11.47 19.32
N GLY A 84 -5.62 11.13 18.93
CA GLY A 84 -4.59 10.63 19.84
C GLY A 84 -4.71 9.16 20.26
N ASN A 85 -5.78 8.48 19.86
CA ASN A 85 -5.97 7.03 19.98
C ASN A 85 -5.54 6.32 18.69
N TYR A 86 -5.38 5.00 18.78
CA TYR A 86 -4.92 4.16 17.67
C TYR A 86 -5.82 2.95 17.48
N ILE A 87 -6.26 2.72 16.24
CA ILE A 87 -6.91 1.49 15.80
C ILE A 87 -5.84 0.62 15.15
N GLY A 88 -5.69 -0.63 15.59
CA GLY A 88 -4.78 -1.59 14.98
C GLY A 88 -5.44 -2.38 13.86
N LEU A 89 -4.67 -2.74 12.83
CA LEU A 89 -5.09 -3.57 11.71
C LEU A 89 -4.10 -4.72 11.56
N GLN A 90 -4.61 -5.94 11.57
CA GLN A 90 -3.86 -7.14 11.27
C GLN A 90 -4.32 -7.74 9.95
N ILE A 91 -3.41 -7.85 8.99
CA ILE A 91 -3.70 -8.34 7.64
C ILE A 91 -3.27 -9.80 7.54
N LYS A 92 -4.23 -10.69 7.30
CA LYS A 92 -3.96 -12.13 7.13
C LYS A 92 -4.28 -12.59 5.70
N PRO A 93 -3.28 -13.03 4.92
CA PRO A 93 -3.55 -13.65 3.63
C PRO A 93 -4.11 -15.06 3.84
N ALA A 94 -5.26 -15.34 3.23
CA ALA A 94 -5.79 -16.69 3.07
C ALA A 94 -5.39 -17.23 1.70
N GLY A 95 -4.64 -18.34 1.67
CA GLY A 95 -4.29 -19.05 0.44
C GLY A 95 -5.50 -19.63 -0.31
N GLY A 96 -6.67 -19.60 0.32
CA GLY A 96 -7.97 -20.04 -0.16
C GLY A 96 -8.99 -20.01 1.00
N VAL A 97 -10.29 -20.10 0.69
CA VAL A 97 -11.37 -20.04 1.70
C VAL A 97 -11.23 -21.15 2.77
N SER A 98 -10.62 -22.28 2.43
CA SER A 98 -10.34 -23.40 3.33
C SER A 98 -9.44 -23.05 4.53
N HIS A 99 -8.61 -22.01 4.43
CA HIS A 99 -7.70 -21.59 5.51
C HIS A 99 -8.35 -20.61 6.50
N ILE A 100 -9.52 -20.07 6.15
CA ILE A 100 -10.22 -19.05 6.95
C ILE A 100 -10.59 -19.56 8.37
N PRO A 101 -11.10 -20.79 8.56
CA PRO A 101 -11.36 -21.31 9.91
C PRO A 101 -10.13 -21.33 10.82
N GLN A 102 -8.93 -21.58 10.27
CA GLN A 102 -7.69 -21.54 11.04
C GLN A 102 -7.33 -20.12 11.47
N ILE A 103 -7.47 -19.14 10.58
CA ILE A 103 -7.24 -17.71 10.88
C ILE A 103 -8.17 -17.25 12.02
N PHE A 104 -9.43 -17.67 12.01
CA PHE A 104 -10.36 -17.36 13.12
C PHE A 104 -9.97 -18.02 14.45
N LYS A 105 -9.41 -19.24 14.43
CA LYS A 105 -8.88 -19.86 15.65
C LYS A 105 -7.69 -19.07 16.21
N GLU A 106 -6.76 -18.66 15.35
CA GLU A 106 -5.62 -17.81 15.74
C GLU A 106 -6.09 -16.48 16.36
N HIS A 107 -7.12 -15.86 15.77
CA HIS A 107 -7.72 -14.63 16.30
C HIS A 107 -8.23 -14.79 17.74
N VAL A 108 -8.86 -15.93 18.05
CA VAL A 108 -9.35 -16.21 19.42
C VAL A 108 -8.19 -16.26 20.42
N PHE A 109 -7.04 -16.80 20.04
CA PHE A 109 -5.85 -16.84 20.90
C PHE A 109 -5.20 -15.46 21.10
N GLN A 110 -5.34 -14.55 20.12
CA GLN A 110 -4.81 -13.19 20.20
C GLN A 110 -5.74 -12.19 20.92
N LYS A 111 -6.89 -12.64 21.44
CA LYS A 111 -7.80 -11.76 22.19
C LYS A 111 -7.12 -11.03 23.36
N VAL A 112 -6.23 -11.72 24.08
CA VAL A 112 -5.54 -11.13 25.23
C VAL A 112 -4.55 -10.04 24.81
N SER A 113 -3.82 -10.23 23.71
CA SER A 113 -2.89 -9.20 23.20
C SER A 113 -3.66 -7.99 22.65
N HIS A 114 -4.74 -8.20 21.90
CA HIS A 114 -5.56 -7.09 21.40
C HIS A 114 -6.26 -6.32 22.53
N GLN A 115 -6.66 -7.00 23.60
CA GLN A 115 -7.20 -6.32 24.77
C GLN A 115 -6.14 -5.40 25.38
N LYS A 116 -4.90 -5.88 25.57
CA LYS A 116 -3.78 -5.04 26.04
C LYS A 116 -3.49 -3.87 25.11
N PHE A 117 -3.57 -4.07 23.79
CA PHE A 117 -3.46 -2.98 22.82
C PHE A 117 -4.55 -1.93 23.04
N THR A 118 -5.81 -2.37 23.19
CA THR A 118 -6.96 -1.49 23.39
C THR A 118 -6.86 -0.71 24.70
N GLU A 119 -6.41 -1.35 25.78
CA GLU A 119 -6.19 -0.71 27.08
C GLU A 119 -5.08 0.35 27.01
N LYS A 120 -4.01 0.08 26.23
CA LYS A 120 -2.85 0.98 26.10
C LYS A 120 -3.08 2.13 25.13
N TYR A 121 -3.76 1.88 24.00
CA TYR A 121 -3.84 2.82 22.87
C TYR A 121 -5.28 3.27 22.54
N GLY A 122 -6.27 2.78 23.27
CA GLY A 122 -7.65 3.26 23.28
C GLY A 122 -8.57 2.71 22.19
N GLY A 123 -8.02 2.26 21.06
CA GLY A 123 -8.76 1.67 19.94
C GLY A 123 -8.55 0.16 19.80
N LYS A 124 -9.50 -0.49 19.14
CA LYS A 124 -9.48 -1.95 18.91
C LYS A 124 -8.49 -2.36 17.82
N VAL A 125 -8.19 -3.66 17.77
CA VAL A 125 -7.46 -4.32 16.68
C VAL A 125 -8.43 -5.12 15.81
N PHE A 126 -8.36 -4.94 14.49
CA PHE A 126 -9.23 -5.59 13.53
C PHE A 126 -8.48 -6.55 12.61
N TYR A 127 -9.10 -7.68 12.28
CA TYR A 127 -8.56 -8.67 11.35
C TYR A 127 -9.08 -8.39 9.96
N VAL A 128 -8.17 -8.21 9.02
CA VAL A 128 -8.51 -8.08 7.60
C VAL A 128 -7.97 -9.30 6.86
N ILE A 129 -8.88 -10.15 6.45
CA ILE A 129 -8.59 -11.35 5.67
C ILE A 129 -8.50 -10.95 4.21
N SER A 130 -7.41 -11.33 3.56
CA SER A 130 -7.22 -11.09 2.13
C SER A 130 -7.15 -12.39 1.35
N ILE A 131 -7.86 -12.45 0.23
CA ILE A 131 -7.82 -13.59 -0.71
C ILE A 131 -7.27 -13.15 -2.06
N LYS A 132 -6.61 -14.06 -2.78
CA LYS A 132 -6.20 -13.83 -4.17
C LYS A 132 -7.24 -14.43 -5.11
N GLU A 133 -7.90 -13.58 -5.91
CA GLU A 133 -8.92 -13.97 -6.87
C GLU A 133 -8.57 -13.36 -8.24
N GLY A 134 -8.48 -14.19 -9.29
CA GLY A 134 -8.18 -13.72 -10.65
C GLY A 134 -6.86 -12.95 -10.76
N GLY A 135 -5.86 -13.30 -9.95
CA GLY A 135 -4.55 -12.62 -9.93
C GLY A 135 -4.47 -11.37 -9.06
N LYS A 136 -5.58 -10.87 -8.50
CA LYS A 136 -5.63 -9.67 -7.65
C LYS A 136 -5.99 -10.05 -6.21
N LYS A 137 -5.44 -9.36 -5.19
CA LYS A 137 -5.93 -9.57 -3.82
C LYS A 137 -7.13 -8.67 -3.52
N ARG A 138 -8.05 -9.17 -2.71
CA ARG A 138 -9.27 -8.48 -2.26
C ARG A 138 -9.51 -8.78 -0.78
N ILE A 139 -10.19 -7.86 -0.09
CA ILE A 139 -10.65 -8.07 1.28
C ILE A 139 -11.80 -9.07 1.23
N TYR A 140 -11.71 -10.14 2.02
CA TYR A 140 -12.72 -11.19 2.08
C TYR A 140 -13.85 -10.82 3.05
N ASN A 141 -13.47 -10.46 4.28
CA ASN A 141 -14.40 -10.13 5.37
C ASN A 141 -14.77 -8.64 5.32
N MET A 142 -15.52 -8.25 4.30
CA MET A 142 -15.89 -6.85 4.05
C MET A 142 -16.63 -6.19 5.22
N GLU A 143 -17.31 -6.96 6.07
CA GLU A 143 -17.97 -6.50 7.30
C GLU A 143 -17.01 -5.76 8.25
N VAL A 144 -15.72 -6.12 8.23
CA VAL A 144 -14.70 -5.47 9.08
C VAL A 144 -14.57 -3.98 8.77
N ILE A 145 -14.87 -3.57 7.53
CA ILE A 145 -14.78 -2.17 7.13
C ILE A 145 -15.80 -1.34 7.92
N ASP A 146 -17.01 -1.86 8.08
CA ASP A 146 -18.05 -1.17 8.84
C ASP A 146 -17.69 -1.18 10.32
N GLU A 147 -17.15 -2.27 10.87
CA GLU A 147 -16.67 -2.31 12.25
C GLU A 147 -15.58 -1.27 12.53
N ILE A 148 -14.61 -1.12 11.61
CA ILE A 148 -13.55 -0.11 11.70
C ILE A 148 -14.15 1.29 11.66
N LYS A 149 -15.13 1.56 10.78
CA LYS A 149 -15.81 2.87 10.73
C LYS A 149 -16.54 3.19 12.03
N HIS A 150 -17.28 2.23 12.59
CA HIS A 150 -17.95 2.44 13.89
C HIS A 150 -16.96 2.75 15.00
N GLU A 151 -15.81 2.06 15.02
CA GLU A 151 -14.75 2.34 15.98
C GLU A 151 -14.11 3.71 15.78
N MET A 152 -13.91 4.14 14.53
CA MET A 152 -13.45 5.49 14.22
C MET A 152 -14.42 6.55 14.77
N GLU A 153 -15.73 6.38 14.57
CA GLU A 153 -16.74 7.31 15.09
C GLU A 153 -16.77 7.30 16.63
N ARG A 154 -16.67 6.13 17.26
CA ARG A 154 -16.55 6.01 18.72
C ARG A 154 -15.35 6.78 19.27
N LEU A 155 -14.22 6.73 18.58
CA LEU A 155 -12.99 7.43 18.98
C LEU A 155 -13.01 8.93 18.65
N LYS A 156 -13.76 9.36 17.63
CA LYS A 156 -13.98 10.79 17.33
C LYS A 156 -14.89 11.47 18.36
N GLY A 157 -15.86 10.75 18.90
CA GLY A 157 -16.81 11.24 19.89
C GLY A 157 -16.30 11.25 21.34
N LYS A 158 -15.04 10.87 21.57
CA LYS A 158 -14.34 11.00 22.85
C LYS A 158 -13.62 12.34 22.93
#